data_AF-A0A0P7WCJ3-F1
#
_entry.id   AF-A0A0P7WCJ3-F1
#
_cell.length_a   1.000
_cell.length_b   1.000
_cell.length_c   1.000
_cell.angle_alpha   90.00
_cell.angle_beta   90.00
_cell.angle_gamma   90.00
#
_symmetry.space_group_name_H-M   'P 1'
#
loop_
_entity.id
_entity.type
_entity.pdbx_description
1 polymer ?
#
loop_
_entity_poly.entity_id
_entity_poly.type
_entity_poly.pdbx_seq_one_letter_code
_entity_poly.pdbx_strand_id
1 'polypeptide(L)' 'MQPILTPVGARLCAFAKGMMMASHVKKGDLPSKTCATCGRPFTWRKKWAKVWDEVRYCSDRCRGMRKPQAPRPLR' A
#
# COMPACT_ATOMS: atom_id res chain seq x y z
N MET A 1 -23.29 -40.29 35.27
CA MET A 1 -23.09 -40.48 33.82
C MET A 1 -23.22 -39.10 33.18
N GLN A 2 -22.12 -38.56 32.65
CA GLN A 2 -21.96 -37.20 32.04
C GLN A 2 -22.96 -37.00 30.87
N PRO A 3 -23.25 -35.79 30.29
CA PRO A 3 -22.30 -34.67 30.12
C PRO A 3 -22.82 -33.20 30.00
N ILE A 4 -22.00 -32.27 30.52
CA ILE A 4 -21.58 -30.98 29.95
C ILE A 4 -22.40 -30.32 28.82
N LEU A 5 -23.01 -29.17 29.12
CA LEU A 5 -23.15 -28.04 28.18
C LEU A 5 -22.92 -26.73 28.95
N THR A 6 -21.79 -26.08 28.68
CA THR A 6 -21.46 -24.72 29.10
C THR A 6 -22.06 -23.72 28.11
N PRO A 7 -22.78 -22.67 28.54
CA PRO A 7 -23.12 -21.58 27.63
C PRO A 7 -22.87 -20.20 28.25
N VAL A 8 -21.61 -19.76 28.42
CA VAL A 8 -21.34 -18.33 28.67
C VAL A 8 -19.99 -17.94 28.10
N GLY A 9 -19.95 -17.26 26.95
CA GLY A 9 -18.69 -16.78 26.40
C GLY A 9 -18.68 -16.08 25.03
N ALA A 10 -19.83 -15.64 24.50
CA ALA A 10 -19.85 -14.87 23.24
C ALA A 10 -19.57 -13.39 23.52
N ARG A 11 -18.31 -13.03 23.75
CA ARG A 11 -17.83 -11.64 23.73
C ARG A 11 -17.62 -11.19 22.28
N LEU A 12 -18.69 -10.84 21.58
CA LEU A 12 -18.59 -10.04 20.36
C LEU A 12 -18.37 -8.57 20.75
N CYS A 13 -17.12 -8.13 20.79
CA CYS A 13 -16.76 -6.72 20.79
C CYS A 13 -17.07 -6.12 19.41
N ALA A 14 -18.30 -5.63 19.23
CA ALA A 14 -18.66 -4.80 18.08
C ALA A 14 -18.00 -3.42 18.22
N PHE A 15 -16.88 -3.20 17.54
CA PHE A 15 -16.23 -1.89 17.47
C PHE A 15 -16.55 -1.21 16.13
N ALA A 16 -17.76 -0.69 16.01
CA ALA A 16 -18.18 0.12 14.87
C ALA A 16 -17.61 1.55 15.00
N LYS A 17 -16.43 1.78 14.45
CA LYS A 17 -15.92 3.09 14.00
C LYS A 17 -15.80 3.00 12.48
N GLY A 18 -16.20 3.91 11.61
CA GLY A 18 -16.47 5.33 11.71
C GLY A 18 -16.13 5.92 10.33
N MET A 19 -17.05 6.71 9.78
CA MET A 19 -16.87 7.85 8.86
C MET A 19 -15.55 7.96 8.06
N MET A 20 -15.63 7.97 6.71
CA MET A 20 -14.82 8.81 5.78
C MET A 20 -15.02 8.35 4.31
N MET A 21 -15.18 9.16 3.25
CA MET A 21 -14.59 10.47 2.95
C MET A 21 -15.47 11.32 2.02
N ALA A 22 -15.47 12.63 2.28
CA ALA A 22 -15.88 13.67 1.35
C ALA A 22 -14.69 14.18 0.50
N SER A 23 -15.02 14.55 -0.74
CA SER A 23 -14.51 15.68 -1.53
C SER A 23 -13.03 15.80 -1.96
N HIS A 24 -12.85 15.56 -3.27
CA HIS A 24 -12.10 16.37 -4.25
C HIS A 24 -10.57 16.39 -4.22
N VAL A 25 -9.94 15.71 -5.21
CA VAL A 25 -8.84 16.27 -6.02
C VAL A 25 -8.94 15.71 -7.45
N LYS A 26 -9.45 16.50 -8.42
CA LYS A 26 -9.24 16.21 -9.85
C LYS A 26 -7.92 16.85 -10.31
N LYS A 27 -6.82 16.11 -10.11
CA LYS A 27 -5.48 16.32 -10.73
C LYS A 27 -4.88 14.96 -11.11
N GLY A 28 -5.70 14.06 -11.67
CA GLY A 28 -5.59 12.60 -11.49
C GLY A 28 -4.77 11.78 -12.49
N ASP A 29 -4.51 12.26 -13.71
CA ASP A 29 -3.87 11.44 -14.76
C ASP A 29 -2.34 11.56 -14.79
N LEU A 30 -1.68 11.85 -13.67
CA LEU A 30 -0.23 11.66 -13.64
C LEU A 30 0.02 10.15 -13.66
N PRO A 31 0.74 9.63 -14.67
CA PRO A 31 0.98 8.20 -14.76
C PRO A 31 1.74 7.77 -13.51
N SER A 32 1.16 6.81 -12.80
CA SER A 32 1.77 6.16 -11.65
C SER A 32 2.32 4.81 -12.11
N LYS A 33 3.60 4.58 -11.87
CA LYS A 33 4.27 3.32 -12.20
C LYS A 33 4.62 2.59 -10.91
N THR A 34 4.63 1.27 -10.97
CA THR A 34 5.05 0.42 -9.84
C THR A 34 6.54 0.14 -9.94
N CYS A 35 7.27 0.34 -8.82
CA CYS A 35 8.69 0.01 -8.78
C CYS A 35 8.91 -1.52 -8.75
N ALA A 36 9.69 -2.06 -9.67
CA ALA A 36 9.98 -3.50 -9.72
C ALA A 36 10.76 -4.02 -8.49
N THR A 37 11.50 -3.16 -7.79
CA THR A 37 12.34 -3.56 -6.64
C THR A 37 11.61 -3.48 -5.31
N CYS A 38 10.72 -2.51 -5.11
CA CYS A 38 10.08 -2.28 -3.81
C CYS A 38 8.54 -2.34 -3.83
N GLY A 39 7.93 -2.54 -5.01
CA GLY A 39 6.48 -2.62 -5.16
C GLY A 39 5.73 -1.31 -4.89
N ARG A 40 6.44 -0.21 -4.64
CA ARG A 40 5.81 1.06 -4.26
C ARG A 40 5.32 1.80 -5.49
N PRO A 41 4.06 2.27 -5.52
CA PRO A 41 3.58 3.16 -6.57
C PRO A 41 4.34 4.48 -6.46
N PHE A 42 4.85 4.97 -7.58
CA PHE A 42 5.48 6.27 -7.66
C PHE A 42 4.87 7.08 -8.79
N THR A 43 4.65 8.37 -8.52
CA THR A 43 4.06 9.31 -9.48
C THR A 43 5.14 9.93 -10.36
N TRP A 44 4.72 10.39 -11.55
CA TRP A 44 5.56 11.16 -12.45
C TRP A 44 6.24 12.35 -11.73
N ARG A 45 7.52 12.59 -12.04
CA ARG A 45 8.32 13.70 -11.51
C ARG A 45 8.96 14.47 -12.65
N LYS A 46 9.12 15.79 -12.51
CA LYS A 46 9.79 16.66 -13.50
C LYS A 46 11.18 16.14 -13.90
N LYS A 47 11.93 15.54 -12.97
CA LYS A 47 13.25 14.94 -13.24
C LYS A 47 13.24 13.76 -14.22
N TRP A 48 12.07 13.17 -14.48
CA TRP A 48 11.90 12.01 -15.34
C TRP A 48 11.22 12.34 -16.67
N ALA A 49 10.98 13.61 -16.98
CA ALA A 49 10.30 14.02 -18.22
C ALA A 49 10.96 13.44 -19.49
N LYS A 50 12.30 13.29 -19.50
CA LYS A 50 13.06 12.79 -20.66
C LYS A 50 13.24 11.25 -20.69
N VAL A 51 13.07 10.57 -19.55
CA VAL A 51 13.44 9.16 -19.36
C VAL A 51 12.30 8.32 -18.80
N TRP A 52 11.07 8.84 -18.86
CA TRP A 52 9.92 8.22 -18.22
C TRP A 52 9.65 6.80 -18.73
N ASP A 53 9.90 6.54 -20.02
CA ASP A 53 9.71 5.22 -20.62
C ASP A 53 10.66 4.15 -20.04
N GLU A 54 11.92 4.53 -19.79
CA GLU A 54 12.96 3.65 -19.27
C GLU A 54 12.92 3.50 -17.74
N VAL A 55 12.29 4.45 -17.03
CA VAL A 55 12.20 4.46 -15.56
C VAL A 55 11.24 3.36 -15.06
N ARG A 56 11.82 2.30 -14.51
CA ARG A 56 11.13 1.17 -13.83
C ARG A 56 11.28 1.18 -12.31
N TYR A 57 12.09 2.11 -11.78
CA TYR A 57 12.50 2.15 -10.38
C TYR A 57 12.20 3.52 -9.76
N CYS A 58 11.71 3.55 -8.52
CA CYS A 58 11.30 4.79 -7.86
C CYS A 58 12.48 5.67 -7.38
N SER A 59 13.70 5.13 -7.34
CA SER A 59 14.92 5.79 -6.88
C SER A 59 16.17 5.10 -7.42
N ASP A 60 17.30 5.81 -7.47
CA ASP A 60 18.60 5.27 -7.88
C ASP A 60 19.06 4.10 -6.98
N ARG A 61 18.67 4.15 -5.69
CA ARG A 61 18.85 3.02 -4.75
C ARG A 61 18.14 1.75 -5.23
N CYS A 62 16.93 1.86 -5.77
CA CYS A 62 16.19 0.70 -6.26
C CYS A 62 16.77 0.14 -7.56
N ARG A 63 17.43 0.98 -8.38
CA ARG A 63 18.12 0.57 -9.61
C ARG A 63 19.37 -0.28 -9.31
N GLY A 64 20.13 0.05 -8.26
CA GLY A 64 21.34 -0.70 -7.86
C GLY A 64 21.08 -1.96 -7.00
N MET A 65 19.84 -2.22 -6.64
CA MET A 65 19.48 -3.31 -5.73
C MET A 65 19.21 -4.60 -6.50
N ARG A 66 20.01 -5.64 -6.22
CA ARG A 66 19.85 -6.99 -6.82
C ARG A 66 18.69 -7.79 -6.22
N LYS A 67 18.23 -7.44 -5.01
CA LYS A 67 17.12 -8.12 -4.34
C LYS A 67 15.92 -7.17 -4.24
N PRO A 68 14.69 -7.65 -4.52
CA PRO A 68 13.51 -6.89 -4.18
C PRO A 68 13.50 -6.68 -2.67
N GLN A 69 13.44 -5.42 -2.23
CA GLN A 69 13.21 -5.14 -0.81
C GLN A 69 11.77 -5.54 -0.52
N ALA A 70 11.57 -6.30 0.54
CA ALA A 70 10.23 -6.43 1.11
C ALA A 70 9.63 -5.03 1.30
N PRO A 71 8.33 -4.83 0.99
CA PRO A 71 7.69 -3.54 1.16
C PRO A 71 7.91 -3.08 2.59
N ARG A 72 8.62 -1.96 2.76
CA ARG A 72 8.87 -1.40 4.09
C ARG A 72 7.50 -1.11 4.69
N PRO A 73 7.15 -1.63 5.88
CA PRO A 73 5.89 -1.31 6.50
C PRO A 73 5.77 0.21 6.57
N LEU A 74 4.66 0.73 6.05
CA LEU A 74 4.30 2.13 6.19
C LEU A 74 4.07 2.33 7.69
N ARG A 75 5.12 2.82 8.37
CA ARG A 75 5.10 3.16 9.79
C ARG A 75 4.32 4.44 9.98
#